data_AF-A0A433PS52-F1
#
_entry.id   AF-A0A433PS52-F1
#
_cell.length_a   1.000
_cell.length_b   1.000
_cell.length_c   1.000
_cell.angle_alpha   90.00
_cell.angle_beta   90.00
_cell.angle_gamma   90.00
#
_symmetry.space_group_name_H-M   'P 1'
#
loop_
_entity.id
_entity.type
_entity.pdbx_description
1 polymer ?
#
loop_
_entity_poly.entity_id
_entity_poly.type
_entity_poly.pdbx_seq_one_letter_code
_entity_poly.pdbx_strand_id
1 'polypeptide(L)'
;MPPKRKSPSPSPIPSSLSSSPPPALPTHQPTPAEIARHLLAHHGILFSETLGLDLAHNSLDDDLLFQWLVASVLYSARIRHHNSTRAAKALFKAGFTNPQRMAGTAWEERVRVLNENGYARYDESTSRYLGDLSTHLLNSHSGSLLKLRAHAHNDPVALRTLLKQFKGLSDVGVDIFLREAQLALPELFPFLDAKAAEGAKRLGMINPDVGREEATQRLLELACETGEEGAKERFVRLVAALVRVVLEKKVGEVVRRVAEEGEKRAGEEEEKMNDENDRKERQRRHTKLRRDARGSQRHFNDDDDASKPTQRTKRPRYKSSGHASKRFAKSTNAHEANIGSSE
;
A
#
# COMPACT_ATOMS: atom_id res chain seq x y z
N MET A 1 -5.14 21.69 -72.61
CA MET A 1 -5.07 20.40 -71.90
C MET A 1 -3.60 20.02 -71.72
N PRO A 2 -3.08 19.90 -70.49
CA PRO A 2 -1.72 19.41 -70.28
C PRO A 2 -1.67 17.86 -70.28
N PRO A 3 -0.53 17.25 -70.62
CA PRO A 3 -0.42 15.80 -70.78
C PRO A 3 -0.44 15.07 -69.43
N LYS A 4 -1.14 13.92 -69.40
CA LYS A 4 -1.20 13.02 -68.24
C LYS A 4 0.21 12.53 -67.87
N ARG A 5 0.71 12.94 -66.71
CA ARG A 5 1.89 12.32 -66.07
C ARG A 5 1.55 10.89 -65.67
N LYS A 6 2.36 9.92 -66.11
CA LYS A 6 2.32 8.52 -65.64
C LYS A 6 2.74 8.48 -64.17
N SER A 7 1.92 7.88 -63.32
CA SER A 7 2.26 7.56 -61.93
C SER A 7 3.36 6.49 -61.89
N PRO A 8 4.37 6.60 -60.99
CA PRO A 8 5.37 5.56 -60.82
C PRO A 8 4.78 4.37 -60.06
N SER A 9 5.18 3.15 -60.48
CA SER A 9 4.84 1.89 -59.82
C SER A 9 5.34 1.85 -58.37
N PRO A 10 4.60 1.23 -57.42
CA PRO A 10 5.06 1.13 -56.04
C PRO A 10 6.22 0.14 -55.93
N SER A 11 7.34 0.58 -55.35
CA SER A 11 8.45 -0.29 -54.97
C SER A 11 8.00 -1.31 -53.91
N PRO A 12 8.52 -2.56 -53.95
CA PRO A 12 8.18 -3.56 -52.95
C PRO A 12 8.74 -3.16 -51.58
N ILE A 13 7.87 -3.14 -50.56
CA ILE A 13 8.24 -2.95 -49.16
C ILE A 13 9.00 -4.21 -48.71
N PRO A 14 10.21 -4.11 -48.12
CA PRO A 14 10.91 -5.27 -47.61
C PRO A 14 10.16 -5.83 -46.38
N SER A 15 9.62 -7.04 -46.53
CA SER A 15 9.02 -7.82 -45.46
C SER A 15 10.11 -8.39 -44.55
N SER A 16 10.52 -7.62 -43.54
CA SER A 16 11.31 -8.15 -42.41
C SER A 16 10.88 -7.50 -41.10
N LEU A 17 9.65 -7.77 -40.68
CA LEU A 17 9.28 -7.68 -39.28
C LEU A 17 9.79 -8.94 -38.60
N SER A 18 10.98 -8.84 -38.01
CA SER A 18 11.44 -9.74 -36.95
C SER A 18 10.48 -9.59 -35.77
N SER A 19 9.35 -10.29 -35.78
CA SER A 19 8.54 -10.47 -34.58
C SER A 19 9.25 -11.52 -33.73
N SER A 20 10.04 -11.07 -32.76
CA SER A 20 10.40 -11.92 -31.63
C SER A 20 9.13 -12.58 -31.10
N PRO A 21 9.12 -13.89 -30.81
CA PRO A 21 7.95 -14.53 -30.25
C PRO A 21 7.53 -13.77 -28.98
N PRO A 22 6.22 -13.65 -28.70
CA PRO A 22 5.77 -13.07 -27.45
C PRO A 22 6.50 -13.80 -26.31
N PRO A 23 7.00 -13.07 -25.30
CA PRO A 23 7.69 -13.70 -24.17
C PRO A 23 6.80 -14.82 -23.63
N ALA A 24 7.41 -15.97 -23.33
CA ALA A 24 6.71 -17.09 -22.74
C ALA A 24 5.92 -16.59 -21.52
N LEU A 25 4.66 -17.04 -21.38
CA LEU A 25 3.85 -16.67 -20.23
C LEU A 25 4.57 -17.15 -18.96
N PRO A 26 4.70 -16.29 -17.94
CA PRO A 26 5.34 -16.68 -16.70
C PRO A 26 4.57 -17.86 -16.06
N THR A 27 5.34 -18.84 -15.61
CA THR A 27 4.92 -20.10 -14.97
C THR A 27 4.63 -19.93 -13.48
N HIS A 28 5.24 -18.93 -12.83
CA HIS A 28 4.95 -18.57 -11.43
C HIS A 28 3.53 -18.05 -11.30
N GLN A 29 2.70 -18.68 -10.46
CA GLN A 29 1.38 -18.16 -10.12
C GLN A 29 1.50 -17.18 -8.95
N PRO A 30 1.16 -15.90 -9.13
CA PRO A 30 1.22 -14.90 -8.07
C PRO A 30 0.37 -15.29 -6.87
N THR A 31 0.97 -15.26 -5.68
CA THR A 31 0.20 -15.40 -4.43
C THR A 31 -0.50 -14.09 -4.06
N PRO A 32 -1.62 -14.12 -3.30
CA PRO A 32 -2.29 -12.89 -2.83
C PRO A 32 -1.37 -11.93 -2.06
N ALA A 33 -0.42 -12.46 -1.28
CA ALA A 33 0.55 -11.66 -0.53
C ALA A 33 1.56 -10.96 -1.46
N GLU A 34 2.01 -11.61 -2.53
CA GLU A 34 2.85 -10.98 -3.55
C GLU A 34 2.11 -9.88 -4.30
N ILE A 35 0.85 -10.12 -4.67
CA ILE A 35 0.00 -9.10 -5.29
C ILE A 35 -0.19 -7.91 -4.34
N ALA A 36 -0.49 -8.15 -3.06
CA ALA A 36 -0.65 -7.09 -2.06
C ALA A 36 0.62 -6.24 -1.94
N ARG A 37 1.81 -6.86 -1.84
CA ARG A 37 3.09 -6.14 -1.81
C ARG A 37 3.32 -5.29 -3.05
N HIS A 38 3.06 -5.85 -4.23
CA HIS A 38 3.21 -5.14 -5.49
C HIS A 38 2.24 -3.94 -5.60
N LEU A 39 0.97 -4.14 -5.21
CA LEU A 39 -0.03 -3.08 -5.19
C LEU A 39 0.37 -1.95 -4.24
N LEU A 40 0.83 -2.26 -3.04
CA LEU A 40 1.30 -1.25 -2.09
C LEU A 40 2.50 -0.48 -2.62
N ALA A 41 3.47 -1.16 -3.23
CA ALA A 41 4.69 -0.55 -3.74
C ALA A 41 4.44 0.36 -4.97
N HIS A 42 3.56 -0.04 -5.89
CA HIS A 42 3.42 0.62 -7.20
C HIS A 42 2.12 1.39 -7.40
N HIS A 43 1.10 1.08 -6.59
CA HIS A 43 -0.25 1.62 -6.74
C HIS A 43 -0.84 2.16 -5.43
N GLY A 44 -0.09 2.11 -4.31
CA GLY A 44 -0.54 2.47 -2.97
C GLY A 44 -0.67 3.96 -2.68
N ILE A 45 -0.46 4.83 -3.67
CA ILE A 45 -0.73 6.27 -3.53
C ILE A 45 -2.24 6.49 -3.43
N LEU A 46 -2.66 7.16 -2.36
CA LEU A 46 -4.06 7.49 -2.08
C LEU A 46 -4.59 8.54 -3.05
N PHE A 47 -5.89 8.54 -3.31
CA PHE A 47 -6.53 9.55 -4.14
C PHE A 47 -6.47 10.93 -3.48
N SER A 48 -6.59 11.03 -2.16
CA SER A 48 -6.35 12.24 -1.36
C SER A 48 -4.91 12.76 -1.52
N GLU A 49 -3.90 11.89 -1.43
CA GLU A 49 -2.50 12.26 -1.64
C GLU A 49 -2.23 12.82 -3.04
N THR A 50 -2.90 12.29 -4.07
CA THR A 50 -2.77 12.86 -5.42
C THR A 50 -3.26 14.32 -5.49
N LEU A 51 -4.12 14.74 -4.57
CA LEU A 51 -4.63 16.11 -4.42
C LEU A 51 -3.76 16.97 -3.48
N GLY A 52 -2.75 16.38 -2.82
CA GLY A 52 -1.95 17.03 -1.78
C GLY A 52 -2.63 17.04 -0.41
N LEU A 53 -3.62 16.17 -0.19
CA LEU A 53 -4.35 16.06 1.08
C LEU A 53 -3.76 14.91 1.89
N ASP A 54 -3.23 15.19 3.08
CA ASP A 54 -2.70 14.18 4.00
C ASP A 54 -3.71 13.88 5.11
N LEU A 55 -4.63 12.95 4.84
CA LEU A 55 -5.66 12.51 5.77
C LEU A 55 -5.11 11.60 6.89
N ALA A 56 -3.90 11.04 6.74
CA ALA A 56 -3.31 10.15 7.73
C ALA A 56 -2.77 10.93 8.93
N HIS A 57 -2.08 12.03 8.68
CA HIS A 57 -1.40 12.81 9.73
C HIS A 57 -2.20 14.03 10.20
N ASN A 58 -3.20 14.49 9.43
CA ASN A 58 -4.03 15.66 9.76
C ASN A 58 -5.51 15.28 9.96
N SER A 59 -5.75 14.23 10.73
CA SER A 59 -7.04 13.55 10.89
C SER A 59 -8.17 14.39 11.49
N LEU A 60 -7.86 15.52 12.14
CA LEU A 60 -8.83 16.40 12.80
C LEU A 60 -8.98 17.77 12.10
N ASP A 61 -8.50 17.90 10.86
CA ASP A 61 -8.64 19.12 10.07
C ASP A 61 -9.94 19.07 9.23
N ASP A 62 -10.90 19.93 9.60
CA ASP A 62 -12.18 20.06 8.89
C ASP A 62 -12.03 20.56 7.45
N ASP A 63 -11.04 21.42 7.16
CA ASP A 63 -10.80 21.93 5.81
C ASP A 63 -10.25 20.81 4.91
N LEU A 64 -9.40 19.92 5.43
CA LEU A 64 -8.94 18.74 4.68
C LEU A 64 -10.07 17.73 4.44
N LEU A 65 -10.89 17.44 5.46
CA LEU A 65 -12.06 16.57 5.30
C LEU A 65 -13.06 17.16 4.30
N PHE A 66 -13.26 18.48 4.31
CA PHE A 66 -14.13 19.17 3.36
C PHE A 66 -13.59 19.07 1.93
N GLN A 67 -12.29 19.34 1.72
CA GLN A 67 -11.66 19.16 0.42
C GLN A 67 -11.81 17.72 -0.08
N TRP A 68 -11.66 16.73 0.80
CA TRP A 68 -11.89 15.34 0.44
C TRP A 68 -13.34 15.03 0.08
N LEU A 69 -14.31 15.63 0.77
CA LEU A 69 -15.73 15.54 0.42
C LEU A 69 -16.03 16.16 -0.96
N VAL A 70 -15.48 17.34 -1.25
CA VAL A 70 -15.58 18.00 -2.57
C VAL A 70 -15.00 17.11 -3.67
N ALA A 71 -13.82 16.54 -3.44
CA ALA A 71 -13.20 15.61 -4.39
C ALA A 71 -14.07 14.35 -4.61
N SER A 72 -14.71 13.85 -3.56
CA SER A 72 -15.61 12.69 -3.62
C SER A 72 -16.85 12.97 -4.49
N VAL A 73 -17.43 14.17 -4.39
CA VAL A 73 -18.50 14.62 -5.31
C VAL A 73 -18.01 14.57 -6.77
N LEU A 74 -16.83 15.13 -7.05
CA LEU A 74 -16.25 15.16 -8.40
C LEU A 74 -15.87 13.78 -8.94
N TYR A 75 -15.40 12.87 -8.09
CA TYR A 75 -15.04 11.50 -8.48
C TYR A 75 -16.27 10.61 -8.70
N SER A 76 -17.42 10.97 -8.15
CA SER A 76 -18.66 10.20 -8.31
C SER A 76 -19.34 10.37 -9.67
N ALA A 77 -19.00 11.43 -10.41
CA ALA A 77 -19.60 11.68 -11.71
C ALA A 77 -19.07 10.74 -12.80
N ARG A 78 -19.85 10.58 -13.87
CA ARG A 78 -19.48 9.77 -15.05
C ARG A 78 -18.48 10.50 -15.95
N ILE A 79 -17.29 10.76 -15.42
CA ILE A 79 -16.18 11.45 -16.08
C ILE A 79 -14.86 10.71 -15.81
N ARG A 80 -13.84 10.97 -16.63
CA ARG A 80 -12.51 10.38 -16.45
C ARG A 80 -11.89 10.87 -15.14
N HIS A 81 -11.31 9.95 -14.38
CA HIS A 81 -10.73 10.22 -13.07
C HIS A 81 -9.74 11.39 -13.06
N HIS A 82 -8.83 11.47 -14.05
CA HIS A 82 -7.85 12.57 -14.13
C HIS A 82 -8.49 13.95 -14.32
N ASN A 83 -9.66 14.04 -14.97
CA ASN A 83 -10.39 15.31 -15.09
C ASN A 83 -10.97 15.74 -13.74
N SER A 84 -11.54 14.80 -12.97
CA SER A 84 -12.00 15.08 -11.61
C SER A 84 -10.87 15.52 -10.70
N THR A 85 -9.69 14.87 -10.79
CA THR A 85 -8.50 15.26 -10.01
C THR A 85 -8.04 16.66 -10.37
N ARG A 86 -7.96 16.98 -11.68
CA ARG A 86 -7.57 18.32 -12.15
C ARG A 86 -8.57 19.38 -11.70
N ALA A 87 -9.86 19.11 -11.81
CA ALA A 87 -10.92 20.02 -11.37
C ALA A 87 -10.88 20.26 -9.86
N ALA A 88 -10.71 19.21 -9.04
CA ALA A 88 -10.58 19.35 -7.59
C ALA A 88 -9.38 20.23 -7.21
N LYS A 89 -8.19 19.97 -7.79
CA LYS A 89 -7.00 20.82 -7.60
C LYS A 89 -7.23 22.27 -7.99
N ALA A 90 -7.97 22.50 -9.08
CA ALA A 90 -8.27 23.85 -9.54
C ALA A 90 -9.18 24.61 -8.57
N LEU A 91 -10.21 23.96 -8.02
CA LEU A 91 -11.06 24.55 -6.98
C LEU A 91 -10.24 24.91 -5.73
N PHE A 92 -9.37 24.02 -5.28
CA PHE A 92 -8.54 24.27 -4.09
C PHE A 92 -7.52 25.38 -4.34
N LYS A 93 -6.89 25.40 -5.51
CA LYS A 93 -6.00 26.49 -5.94
C LYS A 93 -6.72 27.83 -6.03
N ALA A 94 -8.00 27.84 -6.39
CA ALA A 94 -8.85 29.04 -6.39
C ALA A 94 -9.30 29.46 -4.97
N GLY A 95 -8.92 28.73 -3.93
CA GLY A 95 -9.22 29.04 -2.53
C GLY A 95 -10.56 28.49 -2.02
N PHE A 96 -11.20 27.59 -2.77
CA PHE A 96 -12.49 26.97 -2.37
C PHE A 96 -12.24 25.75 -1.47
N THR A 97 -11.47 25.93 -0.40
CA THR A 97 -10.92 24.86 0.44
C THR A 97 -11.73 24.57 1.69
N ASN A 98 -12.75 25.37 1.99
CA ASN A 98 -13.64 25.16 3.14
C ASN A 98 -15.08 25.61 2.83
N PRO A 99 -16.07 25.23 3.65
CA PRO A 99 -17.47 25.52 3.36
C PRO A 99 -17.77 27.01 3.24
N GLN A 100 -17.13 27.86 4.05
CA GLN A 100 -17.32 29.31 4.04
C GLN A 100 -16.87 29.89 2.70
N ARG A 101 -15.66 29.53 2.23
CA ARG A 101 -15.13 29.96 0.94
C ARG A 101 -15.97 29.42 -0.21
N MET A 102 -16.31 28.13 -0.18
CA MET A 102 -17.08 27.49 -1.25
C MET A 102 -18.49 28.08 -1.38
N ALA A 103 -19.20 28.27 -0.26
CA ALA A 103 -20.55 28.85 -0.25
C ALA A 103 -20.53 30.36 -0.59
N GLY A 104 -19.52 31.10 -0.14
CA GLY A 104 -19.38 32.54 -0.39
C GLY A 104 -18.92 32.91 -1.80
N THR A 105 -18.50 31.94 -2.61
CA THR A 105 -18.11 32.17 -4.01
C THR A 105 -19.34 32.32 -4.91
N ALA A 106 -19.25 33.11 -5.98
CA ALA A 106 -20.31 33.19 -6.98
C ALA A 106 -20.46 31.86 -7.75
N TRP A 107 -21.68 31.52 -8.18
CA TRP A 107 -21.91 30.28 -8.94
C TRP A 107 -21.13 30.27 -10.26
N GLU A 108 -21.10 31.40 -10.96
CA GLU A 108 -20.40 31.61 -12.23
C GLU A 108 -18.89 31.37 -12.09
N GLU A 109 -18.33 31.71 -10.94
CA GLU A 109 -16.90 31.51 -10.67
C GLU A 109 -16.57 30.04 -10.44
N ARG A 110 -17.40 29.30 -9.68
CA ARG A 110 -17.26 27.85 -9.57
C ARG A 110 -17.40 27.17 -10.93
N VAL A 111 -18.37 27.60 -11.75
CA VAL A 111 -18.58 27.08 -13.11
C VAL A 111 -17.35 27.31 -13.96
N ARG A 112 -16.82 28.54 -13.99
CA ARG A 112 -15.62 28.89 -14.76
C ARG A 112 -14.45 27.99 -14.40
N VAL A 113 -14.14 27.84 -13.11
CA VAL A 113 -13.03 26.99 -12.64
C VAL A 113 -13.23 25.53 -13.05
N LEU A 114 -14.44 24.98 -12.91
CA LEU A 114 -14.75 23.61 -13.33
C LEU A 114 -14.65 23.43 -14.85
N ASN A 115 -15.20 24.37 -15.63
CA ASN A 115 -15.23 24.33 -17.08
C ASN A 115 -13.81 24.28 -17.66
N GLU A 116 -12.97 25.24 -17.26
CA GLU A 116 -11.59 25.40 -17.72
C GLU A 116 -10.69 24.21 -17.34
N ASN A 117 -11.08 23.43 -16.33
CA ASN A 117 -10.29 22.31 -15.82
C ASN A 117 -10.82 20.93 -16.25
N GLY A 118 -11.62 20.90 -17.32
CA GLY A 118 -12.09 19.69 -17.98
C GLY A 118 -13.27 19.01 -17.30
N TYR A 119 -14.06 19.80 -16.58
CA TYR A 119 -15.32 19.40 -15.99
C TYR A 119 -16.53 20.08 -16.66
N ALA A 120 -16.34 20.67 -17.85
CA ALA A 120 -17.34 21.43 -18.62
C ALA A 120 -18.67 20.72 -18.88
N ARG A 121 -18.72 19.38 -18.86
CA ARG A 121 -19.97 18.64 -19.04
C ARG A 121 -20.94 18.78 -17.86
N TYR A 122 -20.39 18.99 -16.66
CA TYR A 122 -21.12 18.91 -15.40
C TYR A 122 -20.89 20.14 -14.51
N ASP A 123 -20.13 21.13 -15.00
CA ASP A 123 -19.69 22.32 -14.29
C ASP A 123 -20.84 23.08 -13.62
N GLU A 124 -21.93 23.37 -14.34
CA GLU A 124 -23.09 24.06 -13.82
C GLU A 124 -23.76 23.29 -12.67
N SER A 125 -24.08 22.01 -12.92
CA SER A 125 -24.76 21.16 -11.94
C SER A 125 -23.90 20.94 -10.69
N THR A 126 -22.61 20.66 -10.88
CA THR A 126 -21.68 20.44 -9.78
C THR A 126 -21.41 21.73 -9.02
N SER A 127 -21.34 22.89 -9.70
CA SER A 127 -21.21 24.19 -9.02
C SER A 127 -22.40 24.50 -8.12
N ARG A 128 -23.62 24.10 -8.51
CA ARG A 128 -24.80 24.17 -7.63
C ARG A 128 -24.67 23.20 -6.46
N TYR A 129 -24.33 21.93 -6.72
CA TYR A 129 -24.17 20.93 -5.66
C TYR A 129 -23.13 21.33 -4.62
N LEU A 130 -21.98 21.85 -5.02
CA LEU A 130 -20.93 22.28 -4.10
C LEU A 130 -21.36 23.49 -3.25
N GLY A 131 -22.07 24.46 -3.85
CA GLY A 131 -22.63 25.59 -3.11
C GLY A 131 -23.71 25.15 -2.11
N ASP A 132 -24.68 24.34 -2.56
CA ASP A 132 -25.77 23.80 -1.74
C ASP A 132 -25.22 22.95 -0.58
N LEU A 133 -24.28 22.04 -0.85
CA LEU A 133 -23.63 21.19 0.14
C LEU A 133 -22.93 22.03 1.22
N SER A 134 -22.17 23.04 0.79
CA SER A 134 -21.42 23.90 1.70
C SER A 134 -22.36 24.74 2.58
N THR A 135 -23.43 25.26 1.98
CA THR A 135 -24.47 26.02 2.71
C THR A 135 -25.20 25.12 3.71
N HIS A 136 -25.54 23.88 3.32
CA HIS A 136 -26.16 22.92 4.22
C HIS A 136 -25.24 22.59 5.40
N LEU A 137 -23.96 22.30 5.14
CA LEU A 137 -22.99 21.98 6.19
C LEU A 137 -22.76 23.17 7.14
N LEU A 138 -22.74 24.40 6.62
CA LEU A 138 -22.68 25.64 7.41
C LEU A 138 -23.89 25.78 8.35
N ASN A 139 -25.10 25.59 7.80
CA ASN A 139 -26.33 25.80 8.56
C ASN A 139 -26.56 24.71 9.62
N SER A 140 -26.32 23.45 9.27
CA SER A 140 -26.64 22.30 10.12
C SER A 140 -25.52 21.94 11.10
N HIS A 141 -24.26 22.22 10.74
CA HIS A 141 -23.08 21.77 11.49
C HIS A 141 -21.98 22.82 11.57
N SER A 142 -22.29 24.10 11.38
CA SER A 142 -21.32 25.22 11.43
C SER A 142 -20.12 25.06 10.49
N GLY A 143 -20.27 24.28 9.41
CA GLY A 143 -19.19 24.01 8.45
C GLY A 143 -18.26 22.86 8.84
N SER A 144 -18.58 22.09 9.89
CA SER A 144 -17.68 21.03 10.40
C SER A 144 -18.21 19.63 10.09
N LEU A 145 -17.41 18.85 9.37
CA LEU A 145 -17.65 17.42 9.17
C LEU A 145 -17.40 16.63 10.45
N LEU A 146 -16.53 17.11 11.35
CA LEU A 146 -16.38 16.53 12.68
C LEU A 146 -17.65 16.71 13.53
N LYS A 147 -18.36 17.84 13.41
CA LYS A 147 -19.68 18.02 14.04
C LYS A 147 -20.75 17.16 13.39
N LEU A 148 -20.69 16.97 12.06
CA LEU A 148 -21.59 16.05 11.37
C LEU A 148 -21.36 14.58 11.81
N ARG A 149 -20.10 14.18 11.99
CA ARG A 149 -19.70 12.91 12.59
C ARG A 149 -20.21 12.76 14.03
N ALA A 150 -20.10 13.80 14.85
CA ALA A 150 -20.62 13.79 16.22
C ALA A 150 -22.16 13.69 16.26
N HIS A 151 -22.86 14.36 15.33
CA HIS A 151 -24.31 14.22 15.15
C HIS A 151 -24.67 12.77 14.79
N ALA A 152 -23.88 12.12 13.96
CA ALA A 152 -24.01 10.69 13.66
C ALA A 152 -23.64 9.76 14.83
N HIS A 153 -23.34 10.28 16.03
CA HIS A 153 -22.88 9.51 17.19
C HIS A 153 -21.62 8.66 16.91
N ASN A 154 -20.79 9.08 15.95
CA ASN A 154 -19.67 8.29 15.42
C ASN A 154 -20.11 6.89 14.90
N ASP A 155 -21.36 6.73 14.47
CA ASP A 155 -21.85 5.51 13.83
C ASP A 155 -21.66 5.61 12.30
N PRO A 156 -20.91 4.69 11.67
CA PRO A 156 -20.67 4.70 10.23
C PRO A 156 -21.95 4.67 9.38
N VAL A 157 -23.00 3.98 9.84
CA VAL A 157 -24.28 3.86 9.11
C VAL A 157 -25.07 5.17 9.17
N ALA A 158 -25.14 5.80 10.34
CA ALA A 158 -25.72 7.13 10.51
C ALA A 158 -24.92 8.19 9.72
N LEU A 159 -23.58 8.15 9.77
CA LEU A 159 -22.72 9.06 9.02
C LEU A 159 -22.96 8.94 7.52
N ARG A 160 -23.03 7.71 7.00
CA ARG A 160 -23.40 7.44 5.61
C ARG A 160 -24.75 8.07 5.26
N THR A 161 -25.74 7.92 6.14
CA THR A 161 -27.09 8.45 5.93
C THR A 161 -27.10 9.98 5.88
N LEU A 162 -26.37 10.65 6.79
CA LEU A 162 -26.23 12.11 6.79
C LEU A 162 -25.49 12.61 5.54
N LEU A 163 -24.39 11.97 5.14
CA LEU A 163 -23.64 12.33 3.95
C LEU A 163 -24.52 12.27 2.67
N LYS A 164 -25.43 11.28 2.58
CA LYS A 164 -26.37 11.14 1.45
C LYS A 164 -27.41 12.25 1.36
N GLN A 165 -27.57 13.09 2.40
CA GLN A 165 -28.45 14.25 2.35
C GLN A 165 -27.87 15.39 1.50
N PHE A 166 -26.54 15.39 1.29
CA PHE A 166 -25.89 16.35 0.42
C PHE A 166 -26.17 16.05 -1.05
N LYS A 167 -26.73 17.04 -1.77
CA LYS A 167 -26.90 16.93 -3.22
C LYS A 167 -25.56 16.70 -3.91
N GLY A 168 -25.57 15.84 -4.92
CA GLY A 168 -24.36 15.44 -5.64
C GLY A 168 -23.58 14.29 -4.99
N LEU A 169 -23.98 13.83 -3.79
CA LEU A 169 -23.37 12.69 -3.12
C LEU A 169 -24.29 11.45 -3.23
N SER A 170 -23.97 10.56 -4.17
CA SER A 170 -24.63 9.26 -4.30
C SER A 170 -23.96 8.19 -3.41
N ASP A 171 -24.49 6.97 -3.38
CA ASP A 171 -23.82 5.84 -2.70
C ASP A 171 -22.36 5.67 -3.13
N VAL A 172 -22.06 5.92 -4.41
CA VAL A 172 -20.69 5.88 -4.93
C VAL A 172 -19.84 7.02 -4.37
N GLY A 173 -20.39 8.24 -4.30
CA GLY A 173 -19.68 9.39 -3.73
C GLY A 173 -19.36 9.20 -2.25
N VAL A 174 -20.30 8.62 -1.50
CA VAL A 174 -20.08 8.29 -0.09
C VAL A 174 -19.04 7.19 0.07
N ASP A 175 -19.10 6.11 -0.73
CA ASP A 175 -18.09 5.06 -0.70
C ASP A 175 -16.68 5.61 -0.97
N ILE A 176 -16.55 6.55 -1.91
CA ILE A 176 -15.28 7.24 -2.19
C ILE A 176 -14.81 8.02 -0.97
N PHE A 177 -15.69 8.81 -0.34
CA PHE A 177 -15.35 9.57 0.86
C PHE A 177 -14.87 8.65 1.99
N LEU A 178 -15.67 7.64 2.35
CA LEU A 178 -15.41 6.73 3.46
C LEU A 178 -14.11 5.93 3.27
N ARG A 179 -13.77 5.56 2.02
CA ARG A 179 -12.56 4.78 1.69
C ARG A 179 -11.28 5.35 2.28
N GLU A 180 -11.09 6.67 2.22
CA GLU A 180 -9.87 7.30 2.73
C GLU A 180 -10.11 8.09 4.00
N ALA A 181 -11.37 8.51 4.25
CA ALA A 181 -11.74 9.12 5.52
C ALA A 181 -11.52 8.18 6.70
N GLN A 182 -11.50 6.85 6.52
CA GLN A 182 -11.13 5.92 7.59
C GLN A 182 -9.74 6.19 8.19
N LEU A 183 -8.80 6.82 7.46
CA LEU A 183 -7.52 7.25 8.05
C LEU A 183 -7.73 8.29 9.15
N ALA A 184 -8.60 9.27 8.88
CA ALA A 184 -8.93 10.36 9.77
C ALA A 184 -9.97 9.97 10.85
N LEU A 185 -10.92 9.10 10.51
CA LEU A 185 -12.09 8.73 11.30
C LEU A 185 -12.01 7.23 11.66
N PRO A 186 -11.48 6.87 12.85
CA PRO A 186 -11.18 5.48 13.19
C PRO A 186 -12.38 4.52 13.18
N GLU A 187 -13.57 5.00 13.50
CA GLU A 187 -14.80 4.19 13.50
C GLU A 187 -15.20 3.65 12.12
N LEU A 188 -14.70 4.25 11.05
CA LEU A 188 -14.94 3.77 9.69
C LEU A 188 -14.10 2.54 9.36
N PHE A 189 -13.02 2.30 10.09
CA PHE A 189 -12.10 1.21 9.81
C PHE A 189 -12.60 -0.12 10.42
N PRO A 190 -12.54 -1.24 9.67
CA PRO A 190 -12.14 -1.37 8.26
C PRO A 190 -13.31 -1.17 7.29
N PHE A 191 -13.15 -0.29 6.29
CA PHE A 191 -14.13 -0.10 5.22
C PHE A 191 -13.62 -0.61 3.86
N LEU A 192 -14.43 -1.45 3.21
CA LEU A 192 -14.21 -1.96 1.86
C LEU A 192 -15.42 -1.64 0.97
N ASP A 193 -15.24 -0.77 -0.04
CA ASP A 193 -16.28 -0.51 -1.02
C ASP A 193 -16.36 -1.58 -2.11
N ALA A 194 -17.46 -1.59 -2.85
CA ALA A 194 -17.74 -2.59 -3.87
C ALA A 194 -16.71 -2.64 -5.00
N LYS A 195 -16.11 -1.51 -5.37
CA LYS A 195 -15.13 -1.44 -6.46
C LYS A 195 -13.77 -1.99 -6.03
N ALA A 196 -13.36 -1.75 -4.80
CA ALA A 196 -12.17 -2.38 -4.24
C ALA A 196 -12.34 -3.90 -4.13
N ALA A 197 -13.50 -4.35 -3.64
CA ALA A 197 -13.83 -5.79 -3.58
C ALA A 197 -13.82 -6.45 -4.97
N GLU A 198 -14.37 -5.77 -5.99
CA GLU A 198 -14.29 -6.22 -7.39
C GLU A 198 -12.84 -6.39 -7.84
N GLY A 199 -11.98 -5.41 -7.55
CA GLY A 199 -10.55 -5.46 -7.87
C GLY A 199 -9.85 -6.65 -7.23
N ALA A 200 -10.11 -6.90 -5.94
CA ALA A 200 -9.51 -8.01 -5.21
C ALA A 200 -9.93 -9.38 -5.79
N LYS A 201 -11.22 -9.54 -6.15
CA LYS A 201 -11.74 -10.75 -6.81
C LYS A 201 -11.07 -10.96 -8.16
N ARG A 202 -10.96 -9.91 -8.98
CA ARG A 202 -10.36 -9.97 -10.33
C ARG A 202 -8.86 -10.24 -10.31
N LEU A 203 -8.17 -9.88 -9.23
CA LEU A 203 -6.75 -10.19 -9.01
C LEU A 203 -6.53 -11.56 -8.35
N GLY A 204 -7.59 -12.31 -8.01
CA GLY A 204 -7.48 -13.60 -7.33
C GLY A 204 -7.02 -13.50 -5.88
N MET A 205 -7.11 -12.33 -5.26
CA MET A 205 -6.70 -12.13 -3.87
C MET A 205 -7.71 -12.68 -2.87
N ILE A 206 -8.97 -12.75 -3.28
CA ILE A 206 -10.10 -13.28 -2.52
C ILE A 206 -10.97 -14.15 -3.43
N ASN A 207 -11.66 -15.13 -2.85
CA ASN A 207 -12.60 -15.98 -3.60
C ASN A 207 -13.80 -15.12 -4.08
N PRO A 208 -14.26 -15.27 -5.35
CA PRO A 208 -15.37 -14.49 -5.88
C PRO A 208 -16.69 -14.64 -5.12
N ASP A 209 -16.92 -15.76 -4.44
CA ASP A 209 -18.19 -16.08 -3.79
C ASP A 209 -18.29 -15.57 -2.34
N VAL A 210 -17.19 -15.05 -1.77
CA VAL A 210 -17.19 -14.58 -0.39
C VAL A 210 -17.93 -13.25 -0.23
N GLY A 211 -18.54 -13.10 0.95
CA GLY A 211 -19.20 -11.88 1.39
C GLY A 211 -18.20 -10.74 1.63
N ARG A 212 -18.73 -9.51 1.77
CA ARG A 212 -17.90 -8.32 1.97
C ARG A 212 -17.10 -8.37 3.28
N GLU A 213 -17.67 -8.91 4.34
CA GLU A 213 -17.03 -9.01 5.66
C GLU A 213 -15.79 -9.91 5.60
N GLU A 214 -15.94 -11.12 5.06
CA GLU A 214 -14.82 -12.05 4.85
C GLU A 214 -13.77 -11.48 3.89
N ALA A 215 -14.19 -10.83 2.81
CA ALA A 215 -13.27 -10.12 1.90
C ALA A 215 -12.47 -9.03 2.62
N THR A 216 -13.13 -8.26 3.50
CA THR A 216 -12.51 -7.20 4.29
C THR A 216 -11.48 -7.78 5.25
N GLN A 217 -11.84 -8.83 5.97
CA GLN A 217 -10.94 -9.53 6.89
C GLN A 217 -9.72 -10.09 6.18
N ARG A 218 -9.91 -10.73 5.02
CA ARG A 218 -8.81 -11.29 4.23
C ARG A 218 -7.84 -10.22 3.72
N LEU A 219 -8.36 -9.09 3.24
CA LEU A 219 -7.52 -7.97 2.80
C LEU A 219 -6.78 -7.30 3.97
N LEU A 220 -7.39 -7.27 5.16
CA LEU A 220 -6.74 -6.79 6.37
C LEU A 220 -5.58 -7.70 6.80
N GLU A 221 -5.76 -9.01 6.77
CA GLU A 221 -4.68 -9.98 7.01
C GLU A 221 -3.51 -9.76 6.05
N LEU A 222 -3.78 -9.63 4.76
CA LEU A 222 -2.75 -9.34 3.75
C LEU A 222 -2.05 -7.99 4.04
N ALA A 223 -2.79 -6.96 4.43
CA ALA A 223 -2.19 -5.70 4.85
C ALA A 223 -1.29 -5.84 6.08
N CYS A 224 -1.61 -6.73 7.02
CA CYS A 224 -0.74 -7.04 8.17
C CYS A 224 0.50 -7.86 7.75
N GLU A 225 0.36 -8.84 6.86
CA GLU A 225 1.47 -9.69 6.39
C GLU A 225 2.55 -8.90 5.63
N THR A 226 2.21 -7.73 5.07
CA THR A 226 3.11 -6.91 4.26
C THR A 226 3.98 -5.93 5.07
N GLY A 227 3.84 -5.86 6.40
CA GLY A 227 4.73 -5.07 7.25
C GLY A 227 4.31 -5.05 8.72
N GLU A 228 5.20 -4.62 9.61
CA GLU A 228 4.99 -4.74 11.06
C GLU A 228 4.14 -3.59 11.66
N GLU A 229 4.27 -2.36 11.17
CA GLU A 229 3.62 -1.17 11.76
C GLU A 229 2.69 -0.43 10.80
N GLY A 230 1.55 0.11 11.23
CA GLY A 230 0.68 0.90 10.33
C GLY A 230 -0.27 0.06 9.46
N ALA A 231 -0.78 -1.05 9.99
CA ALA A 231 -1.71 -1.94 9.29
C ALA A 231 -2.94 -1.21 8.75
N LYS A 232 -3.48 -0.24 9.51
CA LYS A 232 -4.59 0.62 9.07
C LYS A 232 -4.24 1.35 7.77
N GLU A 233 -3.11 2.06 7.74
CA GLU A 233 -2.70 2.83 6.56
C GLU A 233 -2.44 1.91 5.36
N ARG A 234 -1.72 0.80 5.56
CA ARG A 234 -1.53 -0.20 4.50
C ARG A 234 -2.84 -0.74 3.97
N PHE A 235 -3.81 -1.05 4.84
CA PHE A 235 -5.13 -1.50 4.40
C PHE A 235 -5.81 -0.43 3.52
N VAL A 236 -5.82 0.84 3.95
CA VAL A 236 -6.42 1.92 3.14
C VAL A 236 -5.72 2.07 1.79
N ARG A 237 -4.38 2.05 1.78
CA ARG A 237 -3.57 2.11 0.55
C ARG A 237 -3.83 0.93 -0.37
N LEU A 238 -3.97 -0.27 0.18
CA LEU A 238 -4.32 -1.47 -0.57
C LEU A 238 -5.71 -1.33 -1.20
N VAL A 239 -6.71 -0.88 -0.45
CA VAL A 239 -8.08 -0.63 -0.95
C VAL A 239 -8.07 0.44 -2.07
N ALA A 240 -7.31 1.52 -1.91
CA ALA A 240 -7.14 2.55 -2.94
C ALA A 240 -6.44 2.00 -4.20
N ALA A 241 -5.40 1.18 -4.04
CA ALA A 241 -4.66 0.54 -5.12
C ALA A 241 -5.56 -0.39 -5.94
N LEU A 242 -6.39 -1.21 -5.28
CA LEU A 242 -7.35 -2.09 -5.93
C LEU A 242 -8.31 -1.32 -6.84
N VAL A 243 -8.83 -0.19 -6.35
CA VAL A 243 -9.73 0.67 -7.12
C VAL A 243 -8.99 1.30 -8.31
N ARG A 244 -7.77 1.79 -8.09
CA ARG A 244 -6.94 2.38 -9.14
C ARG A 244 -6.68 1.40 -10.28
N VAL A 245 -6.29 0.18 -9.97
CA VAL A 245 -6.02 -0.87 -10.96
C VAL A 245 -7.26 -1.23 -11.77
N VAL A 246 -8.44 -1.27 -11.13
CA VAL A 246 -9.72 -1.48 -11.84
C VAL A 246 -10.02 -0.31 -12.79
N LEU A 247 -9.90 0.94 -12.32
CA LEU A 247 -10.18 2.13 -13.11
C LEU A 247 -9.23 2.28 -14.31
N GLU A 248 -7.96 1.91 -14.12
CA GLU A 248 -6.92 1.96 -15.15
C GLU A 248 -6.90 0.71 -16.05
N LYS A 249 -7.75 -0.29 -15.76
CA LYS A 249 -7.81 -1.57 -16.47
C LYS A 249 -6.49 -2.34 -16.46
N LYS A 250 -5.72 -2.23 -15.37
CA LYS A 250 -4.38 -2.81 -15.19
C LYS A 250 -4.35 -4.17 -14.51
N VAL A 251 -5.50 -4.80 -14.24
CA VAL A 251 -5.58 -6.09 -13.52
C VAL A 251 -4.64 -7.14 -14.12
N GLY A 252 -4.70 -7.36 -15.44
CA GLY A 252 -3.85 -8.35 -16.11
C GLY A 252 -2.38 -7.96 -16.16
N GLU A 253 -2.08 -6.65 -16.22
CA GLU A 253 -0.70 -6.16 -16.16
C GLU A 253 -0.09 -6.46 -14.79
N VAL A 254 -0.81 -6.19 -13.70
CA VAL A 254 -0.35 -6.47 -12.33
C VAL A 254 -0.06 -7.95 -12.15
N VAL A 255 -1.00 -8.84 -12.50
CA VAL A 255 -0.80 -10.30 -12.37
C VAL A 255 0.46 -10.74 -13.13
N ARG A 256 0.64 -10.28 -14.36
CA ARG A 256 1.81 -10.61 -15.18
C ARG A 256 3.11 -10.09 -14.55
N ARG A 257 3.14 -8.84 -14.07
CA ARG A 257 4.32 -8.24 -13.44
C ARG A 257 4.74 -9.00 -12.19
N VAL A 258 3.78 -9.34 -11.34
CA VAL A 258 4.06 -10.11 -10.11
C VAL A 258 4.57 -11.51 -10.45
N ALA A 259 4.03 -12.14 -11.50
CA ALA A 259 4.50 -13.43 -11.98
C ALA A 259 5.95 -13.37 -12.47
N GLU A 260 6.28 -12.37 -13.31
CA GLU A 260 7.65 -12.10 -13.79
C GLU A 260 8.62 -11.81 -12.63
N GLU A 261 8.17 -11.10 -11.58
CA GLU A 261 8.97 -10.82 -10.37
C GLU A 261 9.21 -12.08 -9.52
N GLY A 262 8.22 -12.98 -9.44
CA GLY A 262 8.34 -14.25 -8.73
C GLY A 262 9.32 -15.21 -9.38
N GLU A 263 9.28 -15.35 -10.71
CA GLU A 263 10.23 -16.18 -11.46
C GLU A 263 11.68 -15.70 -11.30
N LYS A 264 11.89 -14.38 -11.36
CA LYS A 264 13.22 -13.80 -11.13
C LYS A 264 13.74 -14.12 -9.73
N ARG A 265 12.89 -13.96 -8.70
CA ARG A 265 13.26 -14.31 -7.31
C ARG A 265 13.60 -15.79 -7.17
N ALA A 266 12.80 -16.68 -7.76
CA ALA A 266 13.06 -18.12 -7.73
C ALA A 266 14.39 -18.48 -8.41
N GLY A 267 14.69 -17.89 -9.58
CA GLY A 267 15.96 -18.09 -10.28
C GLY A 267 17.17 -17.59 -9.48
N GLU A 268 17.07 -16.41 -8.87
CA GLU A 268 18.12 -15.87 -8.00
C GLU A 268 18.34 -16.72 -6.73
N GLU A 269 17.28 -17.30 -6.16
CA GLU A 269 17.37 -18.20 -5.00
C GLU A 269 18.02 -19.53 -5.38
N GLU A 270 17.69 -20.10 -6.54
CA GLU A 270 18.32 -21.31 -7.06
C GLU A 270 19.81 -21.10 -7.35
N GLU A 271 20.19 -19.97 -7.95
CA GLU A 271 21.59 -19.61 -8.20
C GLU A 271 22.38 -19.49 -6.87
N LYS A 272 21.81 -18.78 -5.88
CA LYS A 272 22.42 -18.67 -4.54
C LYS A 272 22.58 -20.02 -3.85
N MET A 273 21.60 -20.91 -3.97
CA MET A 273 21.63 -22.24 -3.38
C MET A 273 22.70 -23.13 -4.05
N ASN A 274 22.82 -23.06 -5.38
CA ASN A 274 23.84 -23.78 -6.14
C ASN A 274 25.25 -23.29 -5.77
N ASP A 275 25.44 -21.97 -5.70
CA ASP A 275 26.70 -21.36 -5.23
C ASP A 275 27.08 -21.80 -3.81
N GLU A 276 26.11 -21.88 -2.90
CA GLU A 276 26.34 -22.34 -1.53
C GLU A 276 26.70 -23.83 -1.48
N ASN A 277 26.03 -24.67 -2.27
CA ASN A 277 26.34 -26.09 -2.39
C ASN A 277 27.75 -26.32 -2.95
N ASP A 278 28.13 -25.59 -4.00
CA ASP A 278 29.48 -25.63 -4.59
C ASP A 278 30.56 -25.23 -3.58
N ARG A 279 30.30 -24.16 -2.79
CA ARG A 279 31.21 -23.76 -1.69
C ARG A 279 31.35 -24.86 -0.64
N LYS A 280 30.22 -25.46 -0.21
CA LYS A 280 30.22 -26.58 0.76
C LYS A 280 30.97 -27.79 0.21
N GLU A 281 30.82 -28.11 -1.07
CA GLU A 281 31.53 -29.23 -1.69
C GLU A 281 33.04 -28.97 -1.79
N ARG A 282 33.46 -27.77 -2.21
CA ARG A 282 34.87 -27.37 -2.20
C ARG A 282 35.48 -27.48 -0.80
N GLN A 283 34.75 -27.05 0.23
CA GLN A 283 35.19 -27.16 1.62
C GLN A 283 35.30 -28.62 2.09
N ARG A 284 34.37 -29.50 1.68
CA ARG A 284 34.45 -30.96 1.94
C ARG A 284 35.65 -31.60 1.24
N ARG A 285 35.91 -31.26 -0.03
CA ARG A 285 37.09 -31.75 -0.78
C ARG A 285 38.39 -31.30 -0.10
N HIS A 286 38.48 -30.03 0.30
CA HIS A 286 39.66 -29.50 0.99
C HIS A 286 39.88 -30.15 2.37
N THR A 287 38.82 -30.35 3.15
CA THR A 287 38.92 -31.04 4.46
C THR A 287 39.30 -32.52 4.32
N LYS A 288 38.77 -33.21 3.29
CA LYS A 288 39.19 -34.58 2.94
C LYS A 288 40.67 -34.65 2.57
N LEU A 289 41.13 -33.78 1.65
CA LEU A 289 42.54 -33.70 1.27
C LEU A 289 43.47 -33.45 2.47
N ARG A 290 43.09 -32.57 3.40
CA ARG A 290 43.86 -32.34 4.64
C ARG A 290 43.88 -33.56 5.57
N ARG A 291 42.79 -34.34 5.62
CA ARG A 291 42.72 -35.58 6.40
C ARG A 291 43.61 -36.66 5.78
N ASP A 292 43.57 -36.81 4.46
CA ASP A 292 44.35 -37.81 3.72
C ASP A 292 45.86 -37.49 3.79
N ALA A 293 46.24 -36.21 3.70
CA ALA A 293 47.62 -35.77 3.91
C ALA A 293 48.11 -36.07 5.34
N ARG A 294 47.29 -35.82 6.37
CA ARG A 294 47.60 -36.18 7.77
C ARG A 294 47.64 -37.68 8.02
N GLY A 295 46.94 -38.49 7.23
CA GLY A 295 46.98 -39.96 7.29
C GLY A 295 48.28 -40.51 6.70
N SER A 296 48.71 -40.00 5.54
CA SER A 296 50.01 -40.36 4.94
C SER A 296 51.19 -39.96 5.82
N GLN A 297 51.11 -38.82 6.51
CA GLN A 297 52.17 -38.37 7.42
C GLN A 297 52.26 -39.17 8.73
N ARG A 298 51.22 -39.94 9.10
CA ARG A 298 51.29 -40.90 10.21
C ARG A 298 51.93 -42.21 9.77
N HIS A 299 51.58 -42.72 8.58
CA HIS A 299 52.26 -43.89 8.02
C HIS A 299 53.74 -43.65 7.71
N PHE A 300 54.17 -42.41 7.46
CA PHE A 300 55.58 -42.10 7.30
C PHE A 300 56.35 -41.97 8.63
N ASN A 301 55.66 -41.78 9.75
CA ASN A 301 56.27 -41.64 11.08
C ASN A 301 56.19 -42.94 11.91
N ASP A 302 55.47 -43.97 11.45
CA ASP A 302 55.40 -45.27 12.14
C ASP A 302 56.59 -46.20 11.78
N ASP A 303 57.42 -45.83 10.80
CA ASP A 303 58.64 -46.57 10.44
C ASP A 303 59.92 -46.03 11.12
N ASP A 304 59.82 -44.98 11.95
CA ASP A 304 61.00 -44.28 12.48
C ASP A 304 60.81 -43.75 13.91
N ASP A 305 60.37 -44.60 14.86
CA ASP A 305 60.62 -44.33 16.29
C ASP A 305 60.57 -45.60 17.16
N ALA A 306 61.61 -46.42 17.03
CA ALA A 306 61.99 -47.37 18.07
C ALA A 306 63.18 -46.81 18.87
N SER A 307 62.96 -45.82 19.76
CA SER A 307 63.70 -45.68 21.04
C SER A 307 63.39 -44.36 21.77
N LYS A 308 62.62 -44.39 22.87
CA LYS A 308 63.06 -43.98 24.23
C LYS A 308 61.92 -43.87 25.27
N PRO A 309 62.27 -43.95 26.58
CA PRO A 309 61.36 -44.41 27.62
C PRO A 309 60.52 -43.32 28.29
N THR A 310 59.43 -43.81 28.87
CA THR A 310 58.46 -43.16 29.73
C THR A 310 59.08 -42.46 30.95
N GLN A 311 58.83 -41.15 31.09
CA GLN A 311 58.88 -40.47 32.39
C GLN A 311 57.51 -39.91 32.75
N ARG A 312 56.97 -40.50 33.83
CA ARG A 312 55.68 -40.24 34.44
C ARG A 312 55.83 -39.12 35.47
N THR A 313 55.51 -37.88 35.10
CA THR A 313 55.39 -36.78 36.07
C THR A 313 53.92 -36.56 36.44
N LYS A 314 53.59 -36.93 37.69
CA LYS A 314 52.30 -36.63 38.34
C LYS A 314 52.14 -35.11 38.48
N ARG A 315 51.00 -34.55 38.07
CA ARG A 315 50.54 -33.21 38.51
C ARG A 315 49.25 -33.34 39.33
N PRO A 316 49.07 -32.57 40.42
CA PRO A 316 47.95 -32.74 41.34
C PRO A 316 46.70 -31.99 40.87
N ARG A 317 45.54 -32.59 41.11
CA ARG A 317 44.22 -31.94 41.00
C ARG A 317 44.03 -30.99 42.19
N TYR A 318 43.95 -29.68 41.93
CA TYR A 318 43.44 -28.72 42.90
C TYR A 318 41.90 -28.67 42.80
N LYS A 319 41.24 -29.02 43.91
CA LYS A 319 39.83 -28.69 44.17
C LYS A 319 39.80 -27.32 44.86
N SER A 320 39.06 -26.36 44.33
CA SER A 320 38.72 -25.14 45.06
C SER A 320 37.22 -25.12 45.35
N SER A 321 36.89 -25.33 46.63
CA SER A 321 35.57 -25.15 47.22
C SER A 321 35.54 -23.88 48.07
N GLY A 322 34.42 -23.14 47.98
CA GLY A 322 34.00 -22.12 48.95
C GLY A 322 34.57 -20.72 48.69
N HIS A 323 33.91 -19.63 49.06
CA HIS A 323 32.56 -19.39 49.56
C HIS A 323 32.39 -17.86 49.58
N ALA A 324 31.15 -17.40 49.45
CA ALA A 324 30.62 -16.17 50.06
C ALA A 324 31.03 -14.77 49.56
N SER A 325 29.97 -14.06 49.13
CA SER A 325 29.47 -12.82 49.76
C SER A 325 29.66 -11.47 49.05
N LYS A 326 28.47 -10.90 48.79
CA LYS A 326 28.00 -9.55 49.15
C LYS A 326 28.10 -8.41 48.11
N ARG A 327 26.87 -8.00 47.75
CA ARG A 327 26.31 -6.63 47.72
C ARG A 327 26.85 -5.68 46.66
N PHE A 328 25.95 -5.10 45.86
CA PHE A 328 25.68 -3.65 45.84
C PHE A 328 24.48 -3.32 44.92
N ALA A 329 23.40 -2.78 45.55
CA ALA A 329 22.59 -1.61 45.15
C ALA A 329 21.78 -1.66 43.82
N LYS A 330 20.53 -1.17 43.74
CA LYS A 330 19.94 0.04 44.36
C LYS A 330 18.45 -0.13 44.67
N SER A 331 18.07 0.43 45.81
CA SER A 331 16.75 0.98 46.11
C SER A 331 16.69 2.41 45.56
N THR A 332 15.55 2.80 44.99
CA THR A 332 14.94 4.15 45.01
C THR A 332 13.55 4.02 44.40
N ASN A 333 12.50 3.98 45.22
CA ASN A 333 11.62 5.10 45.60
C ASN A 333 10.38 5.20 44.69
N ALA A 334 9.28 4.65 45.19
CA ALA A 334 7.93 5.09 44.85
C ALA A 334 7.48 6.07 45.94
N HIS A 335 7.34 7.34 45.57
CA HIS A 335 6.61 8.36 46.33
C HIS A 335 5.57 8.95 45.37
N GLU A 336 4.30 8.77 45.73
CA GLU A 336 3.30 9.83 45.92
C GLU A 336 2.50 10.11 44.64
N ALA A 337 1.22 10.46 44.64
CA ALA A 337 0.30 10.97 45.66
C ALA A 337 -1.12 10.49 45.26
N ASN A 338 -1.97 10.04 46.20
CA ASN A 338 -2.97 10.85 46.89
C ASN A 338 -3.85 11.72 45.98
N ILE A 339 -5.09 11.29 45.73
CA ILE A 339 -6.23 12.20 45.52
C ILE A 339 -7.43 11.59 46.24
N GLY A 340 -7.75 12.16 47.39
CA GLY A 340 -9.02 12.00 48.08
C GLY A 340 -9.62 13.38 48.34
N SER A 341 -10.82 13.56 47.78
CA SER A 341 -11.97 14.26 48.35
C SER A 341 -12.20 15.76 48.12
N SER A 342 -13.36 15.97 47.46
CA SER A 342 -14.47 16.85 47.82
C SER A 342 -14.52 18.26 47.24
N GLU A 343 -15.50 18.51 46.37
CA GLU A 343 -16.77 19.20 46.72
C GLU A 343 -17.91 18.79 45.76
#